data_AF-A0A841TFT1-F1
#
_entry.id   AF-A0A841TFT1-F1
#
_cell.length_a   1.000
_cell.length_b   1.000
_cell.length_c   1.000
_cell.angle_alpha   90.00
_cell.angle_beta   90.00
_cell.angle_gamma   90.00
#
_symmetry.space_group_name_H-M   'P 1'
#
loop_
_entity.id
_entity.type
_entity.pdbx_description
1 polymer ?
#
loop_
_entity_poly.entity_id
_entity_poly.type
_entity_poly.pdbx_seq_one_letter_code
_entity_poly.pdbx_strand_id
1 'polypeptide(L)' 'MNNHKVKVDVSNKEGQLGFVFTRGGLREGAGRKSIGVTKKVSLTLTEEMWGKIESCCADNQLSRSEVIRNALESYYSK' A
#
# COMPACT_ATOMS: atom_id res chain seq x y z
N MET A 1 -30.32 -6.81 4.20
CA MET A 1 -29.45 -7.74 4.95
C MET A 1 -28.14 -7.89 4.19
N ASN A 2 -27.01 -7.46 4.75
CA ASN A 2 -25.71 -7.53 4.07
C ASN A 2 -25.19 -8.97 4.14
N ASN A 3 -25.07 -9.64 3.00
CA ASN A 3 -24.47 -10.98 2.89
C ASN A 3 -22.94 -10.90 3.08
N HIS A 4 -22.49 -10.78 4.33
CA HIS A 4 -21.07 -10.87 4.64
C HIS A 4 -20.62 -12.33 4.54
N LYS A 5 -20.05 -12.69 3.37
CA LYS A 5 -19.42 -13.99 3.14
C LYS A 5 -18.18 -14.13 4.04
N VAL A 6 -18.30 -14.92 5.10
CA VAL A 6 -17.17 -15.28 5.98
C VAL A 6 -16.30 -16.29 5.24
N LYS A 7 -14.99 -16.02 5.16
CA LYS A 7 -14.00 -16.97 4.62
C LYS A 7 -13.32 -17.68 5.79
N VAL A 8 -13.28 -19.00 5.73
CA VAL A 8 -12.58 -19.88 6.67
C VAL A 8 -11.37 -20.44 5.95
N ASP A 9 -10.18 -20.28 6.52
CA ASP A 9 -8.92 -20.72 5.92
C ASP A 9 -7.95 -21.19 7.03
N VAL A 10 -6.90 -21.92 6.66
CA VAL A 10 -5.96 -22.55 7.61
C VAL A 10 -4.98 -21.49 8.13
N SER A 11 -4.91 -21.33 9.46
CA SER A 11 -3.99 -20.38 10.11
C SER A 11 -2.53 -20.83 9.97
N ASN A 12 -1.62 -19.86 9.83
CA ASN A 12 -0.17 -20.10 9.75
C ASN A 12 0.44 -20.70 11.04
N LYS A 13 -0.36 -20.88 12.10
CA LYS A 13 0.02 -21.55 13.33
C LYS A 13 -0.79 -22.84 13.49
N GLU A 14 -0.11 -23.97 13.30
CA GLU A 14 -0.45 -25.29 13.85
C GLU A 14 -1.94 -25.67 13.80
N GLY A 15 -2.50 -25.86 12.60
CA GLY A 15 -3.77 -26.57 12.40
C GLY A 15 -5.03 -25.88 12.93
N GLN A 16 -4.95 -24.61 13.34
CA GLN A 16 -6.12 -23.83 13.77
C GLN A 16 -6.84 -23.19 12.58
N LEU A 17 -8.18 -23.13 12.65
CA LEU A 17 -9.00 -22.42 11.66
C LEU A 17 -8.97 -20.92 11.96
N GLY A 18 -8.61 -20.11 10.96
CA GLY A 18 -8.66 -18.65 11.02
C GLY A 18 -9.91 -18.11 10.33
N PHE A 19 -10.64 -17.20 10.99
CA PHE A 19 -11.74 -16.45 10.38
C PHE A 19 -11.23 -15.12 9.84
N VAL A 20 -11.43 -14.85 8.54
CA VAL A 20 -11.04 -13.58 7.91
C VAL A 20 -12.26 -12.75 7.57
N PHE A 21 -12.31 -11.53 8.13
CA PHE A 21 -13.39 -10.56 7.93
C PHE A 21 -13.01 -9.42 6.95
N THR A 22 -11.76 -9.39 6.48
CA THR A 22 -11.22 -8.36 5.57
C THR A 22 -11.01 -8.90 4.15
N ARG A 23 -10.84 -8.00 3.15
CA ARG A 23 -10.52 -8.39 1.77
C ARG A 23 -9.07 -8.89 1.66
N GLY A 24 -8.83 -10.18 1.89
CA GLY A 24 -7.50 -10.78 1.77
C GLY A 24 -7.45 -12.20 2.32
N GLY A 25 -6.34 -12.92 2.13
CA GLY A 25 -6.07 -14.19 2.81
C GLY A 25 -5.44 -14.00 4.20
N LEU A 26 -5.02 -15.08 4.86
CA LEU A 26 -4.44 -15.05 6.22
C LEU A 26 -2.97 -14.56 6.32
N ARG A 27 -2.37 -14.13 5.20
CA ARG A 27 -1.00 -13.59 5.22
C ARG A 27 -0.95 -12.20 5.86
N GLU A 28 0.18 -11.89 6.50
CA GLU A 28 0.42 -10.56 7.04
C GLU A 28 0.29 -9.49 5.94
N GLY A 29 -0.48 -8.43 6.21
CA GLY A 29 -0.77 -7.36 5.26
C GLY A 29 -1.92 -7.62 4.28
N ALA A 30 -2.52 -8.81 4.26
CA ALA A 30 -3.73 -9.06 3.48
C ALA A 30 -4.95 -8.37 4.11
N GLY A 31 -5.74 -7.69 3.28
CA GLY A 31 -6.89 -6.91 3.75
C GLY A 31 -6.55 -5.64 4.51
N ARG A 32 -5.28 -5.16 4.44
CA ARG A 32 -4.93 -3.82 4.91
C ARG A 32 -5.84 -2.80 4.22
N LYS A 33 -6.54 -1.97 5.02
CA LYS A 33 -7.46 -0.94 4.51
C LYS A 33 -6.72 -0.08 3.47
N SER A 34 -7.36 0.16 2.34
CA SER A 34 -6.79 1.03 1.31
C SER A 34 -6.63 2.44 1.88
N ILE A 35 -5.43 2.99 1.81
CA ILE A 35 -5.12 4.40 2.20
C ILE A 35 -5.94 5.38 1.33
N GLY A 36 -6.34 4.96 0.13
CA GLY A 36 -7.19 5.72 -0.78
C GLY A 36 -7.38 4.96 -2.11
N VAL A 37 -7.70 5.70 -3.17
CA VAL A 37 -7.80 5.14 -4.53
C VAL A 37 -6.43 5.24 -5.22
N THR A 38 -5.87 4.11 -5.63
CA THR A 38 -4.65 4.09 -6.43
C THR A 38 -4.96 4.32 -7.90
N LYS A 39 -4.36 5.35 -8.51
CA LYS A 39 -4.32 5.54 -9.97
C LYS A 39 -2.88 5.42 -10.46
N LYS A 40 -2.66 4.65 -11.52
CA LYS A 40 -1.34 4.57 -12.17
C LYS A 40 -1.19 5.77 -13.10
N VAL A 41 -0.06 6.47 -12.98
CA VAL A 41 0.29 7.62 -13.80
C VAL A 41 1.67 7.40 -14.39
N SER A 42 1.87 7.87 -15.63
CA SER A 42 3.20 7.99 -16.24
C SER A 42 3.68 9.42 -16.01
N LEU A 43 4.91 9.56 -15.53
CA LEU A 43 5.53 10.85 -15.28
C LEU A 43 6.81 10.93 -16.11
N THR A 44 7.02 12.06 -16.78
CA THR A 44 8.26 12.38 -17.48
C THR A 44 8.88 13.55 -16.76
N LEU A 45 10.09 13.35 -16.23
CA LEU A 45 10.87 14.34 -15.49
C LEU A 45 12.30 14.33 -16.04
N THR A 46 13.07 15.37 -15.72
CA THR A 46 14.50 15.41 -16.05
C THR A 46 15.27 14.35 -15.27
N GLU A 47 16.41 13.92 -15.79
CA GLU A 47 17.30 12.96 -15.12
C GLU A 47 17.72 13.46 -13.73
N GLU A 48 18.01 14.76 -13.62
CA GLU A 48 18.35 15.40 -12.33
C GLU A 48 17.22 15.25 -11.30
N MET A 49 15.96 15.40 -11.73
CA MET A 49 14.81 15.26 -10.84
C MET A 49 14.59 13.80 -10.44
N TRP A 50 14.77 12.85 -11.38
CA TRP A 50 14.73 11.43 -11.05
C TRP A 50 15.81 11.05 -10.03
N GLY A 51 17.04 11.54 -10.22
CA GLY A 51 18.13 11.36 -9.26
C GLY A 51 17.77 11.85 -7.85
N LYS A 52 17.16 13.04 -7.73
CA LYS A 52 16.69 13.57 -6.44
C LYS A 52 15.63 12.67 -5.78
N ILE A 53 14.68 12.14 -6.56
CA ILE A 53 13.66 11.21 -6.05
C ILE A 53 14.31 9.92 -5.55
N GLU A 54 15.25 9.38 -6.30
CA GLU A 54 15.95 8.14 -5.95
C GLU A 54 16.82 8.29 -4.71
N SER A 55 17.57 9.38 -4.57
CA SER A 55 18.31 9.70 -3.34
C SER A 55 17.36 9.78 -2.14
N CYS A 56 16.24 10.48 -2.26
CA CYS A 56 15.25 10.57 -1.18
C CYS A 56 14.67 9.21 -0.80
N CYS A 57 14.42 8.32 -1.77
CA CYS A 57 13.98 6.95 -1.51
C CYS A 57 15.04 6.16 -0.72
N ALA A 58 16.31 6.26 -1.11
CA ALA A 58 17.41 5.56 -0.46
C ALA A 58 17.64 6.06 0.98
N ASP A 59 17.67 7.38 1.17
CA ASP A 59 17.96 8.01 2.47
C ASP A 59 16.88 7.72 3.51
N ASN A 60 15.62 7.62 3.08
CA ASN A 60 14.47 7.46 3.98
C ASN A 60 13.87 6.04 3.97
N GLN A 61 14.46 5.10 3.20
CA GLN A 61 13.91 3.75 2.97
C GLN A 61 12.44 3.74 2.51
N LEU A 62 12.05 4.77 1.73
CA LEU A 62 10.68 4.93 1.24
C LEU A 62 10.54 4.38 -0.18
N SER A 63 9.33 3.96 -0.53
CA SER A 63 9.03 3.63 -1.92
C SER A 63 8.93 4.89 -2.79
N ARG A 64 9.28 4.80 -4.08
CA ARG A 64 9.06 5.89 -5.05
C ARG A 64 7.64 6.43 -5.03
N SER A 65 6.65 5.54 -4.93
CA SER A 65 5.23 5.92 -4.86
C SER A 65 4.89 6.73 -3.61
N GLU A 66 5.62 6.53 -2.52
CA GLU A 66 5.43 7.22 -1.25
C GLU A 66 6.11 8.58 -1.22
N VAL A 67 7.33 8.68 -1.76
CA VAL A 67 7.99 9.98 -1.95
C VAL A 67 7.12 10.89 -2.83
N ILE A 68 6.62 10.38 -3.96
CA ILE A 68 5.74 11.16 -4.86
C ILE A 68 4.43 11.54 -4.17
N ARG A 69 3.82 10.62 -3.40
CA ARG A 69 2.60 10.90 -2.65
C ARG A 69 2.82 12.02 -1.62
N ASN A 70 3.88 11.92 -0.81
CA ASN A 70 4.18 12.91 0.22
C ASN A 70 4.44 14.29 -0.40
N ALA A 71 5.12 14.35 -1.55
CA ALA A 71 5.33 15.59 -2.28
C ALA A 71 3.99 16.21 -2.75
N LEU A 72 3.09 15.40 -3.30
CA LEU A 72 1.75 15.85 -3.71
C LEU A 72 0.90 16.30 -2.52
N GLU A 73 0.85 15.51 -1.44
CA GLU A 73 0.09 15.85 -0.23
C GLU A 73 0.61 17.15 0.40
N SER A 74 1.93 17.33 0.50
CA SER A 74 2.55 18.57 0.98
C SER A 74 2.18 19.79 0.13
N TYR A 75 2.13 19.64 -1.19
CA TYR A 75 1.75 20.72 -2.10
C TYR A 75 0.27 21.12 -1.98
N TYR A 76 -0.63 20.16 -1.81
CA TYR A 76 -2.07 20.40 -1.73
C TYR A 76 -2.61 20.64 -0.31
N SER A 77 -1.83 20.36 0.74
CA SER A 77 -2.24 20.56 2.14
C SER A 77 -2.17 22.03 2.60
N LYS A 78 -2.25 22.99 1.66
CA LYS A 78 -2.29 24.43 1.94
C LYS A 78 -3.67 24.91 2.35
#